data_AF-A0A1J5CCY7-F1
#
_entry.id   AF-A0A1J5CCY7-F1
#
_cell.length_a   1.000
_cell.length_b   1.000
_cell.length_c   1.000
_cell.angle_alpha   90.00
_cell.angle_beta   90.00
_cell.angle_gamma   90.00
#
_symmetry.space_group_name_H-M   'P 1'
#
loop_
_entity.id
_entity.type
_entity.pdbx_description
1 polymer ?
#
loop_
_entity_poly.entity_id
_entity_poly.type
_entity_poly.pdbx_seq_one_letter_code
_entity_poly.pdbx_strand_id
1 'polypeptide(L)' 'MVGSAIVRTLRAVIAGSDPQSMPPATIITRTHAELDLTNQAAVQAFFKQEQPTQVYLAAAKVGGIHANNTYPAD' A
#
# COMPACT_ATOMS: atom_id res chain seq x y z
N MET A 1 5.17 -4.10 -11.37
CA MET A 1 4.54 -3.20 -10.37
C MET A 1 4.70 -3.81 -8.99
N VAL A 2 5.33 -3.10 -8.05
CA VAL A 2 5.61 -3.63 -6.69
C VAL A 2 4.33 -3.79 -5.87
N GLY A 3 3.43 -2.82 -5.92
CA GLY A 3 2.17 -2.86 -5.15
C GLY A 3 1.30 -4.08 -5.44
N SER A 4 1.13 -4.48 -6.70
CA SER A 4 0.33 -5.66 -7.05
C SER A 4 0.97 -6.97 -6.61
N ALA A 5 2.30 -7.04 -6.54
CA ALA A 5 3.02 -8.19 -6.00
C ALA A 5 2.80 -8.31 -4.48
N ILE A 6 2.87 -7.19 -3.74
CA ILE A 6 2.59 -7.16 -2.29
C ILE A 6 1.18 -7.68 -2.02
N VAL A 7 0.15 -7.16 -2.71
CA VAL A 7 -1.23 -7.59 -2.52
C VAL A 7 -1.40 -9.09 -2.79
N ARG A 8 -0.78 -9.62 -3.85
CA ARG A 8 -0.83 -11.05 -4.17
C ARG A 8 -0.21 -11.89 -3.06
N THR A 9 0.96 -11.50 -2.56
CA THR A 9 1.65 -12.21 -1.47
C THR A 9 0.85 -12.16 -0.18
N LEU A 10 0.32 -11.00 0.22
CA LEU A 10 -0.50 -10.86 1.42
C LEU A 10 -1.74 -11.76 1.35
N ARG A 11 -2.43 -11.81 0.20
CA ARG A 11 -3.57 -12.72 0.01
C ARG A 11 -3.18 -14.18 0.18
N ALA A 12 -2.05 -14.60 -0.37
CA ALA A 12 -1.56 -15.97 -0.25
C ALA A 12 -1.23 -16.33 1.21
N VAL A 13 -0.59 -15.41 1.94
CA VAL A 13 -0.26 -15.59 3.36
C VAL A 13 -1.54 -15.68 4.20
N ILE A 14 -2.49 -14.75 4.01
CA ILE A 14 -3.76 -14.75 4.75
C ILE A 14 -4.56 -16.03 4.47
N ALA A 15 -4.63 -16.48 3.22
CA ALA A 15 -5.35 -17.70 2.85
C ALA A 15 -4.69 -18.99 3.39
N GLY A 16 -3.36 -19.00 3.54
CA GLY A 16 -2.62 -20.14 4.09
C GLY A 16 -2.49 -20.14 5.63
N SER A 17 -3.04 -19.13 6.31
CA SER A 17 -3.00 -19.00 7.77
C SER A 17 -4.01 -19.94 8.43
N ASP A 18 -3.65 -20.57 9.54
CA ASP A 18 -4.62 -21.30 10.37
C ASP A 18 -5.68 -20.29 10.89
N PRO A 19 -6.98 -20.48 10.63
CA PRO A 19 -8.05 -19.58 11.06
C PRO A 19 -8.09 -19.31 12.57
N GLN A 20 -7.52 -20.19 13.39
CA GLN A 20 -7.43 -20.03 14.86
C GLN A 20 -6.21 -19.22 15.31
N SER A 21 -5.22 -19.00 14.43
CA SER A 21 -3.92 -18.42 14.78
C SER A 21 -3.81 -16.91 14.51
N MET A 22 -4.61 -16.36 13.60
CA MET A 22 -4.64 -14.91 13.33
C MET A 22 -6.06 -14.43 13.00
N PRO A 23 -6.52 -13.29 13.54
CA PRO A 23 -7.82 -12.73 13.15
C PRO A 23 -7.89 -12.45 11.63
N PRO A 24 -9.09 -12.47 11.05
CA PRO A 24 -9.29 -12.21 9.63
C PRO A 24 -8.73 -10.82 9.27
N ALA A 25 -7.81 -10.79 8.31
CA ALA A 25 -7.17 -9.57 7.85
C ALA A 25 -7.90 -8.99 6.62
N THR A 26 -8.25 -7.70 6.68
CA THR A 26 -8.81 -6.97 5.56
C THR A 26 -7.71 -6.18 4.84
N ILE A 27 -7.56 -6.40 3.53
CA ILE A 27 -6.64 -5.62 2.71
C ILE A 27 -7.39 -4.41 2.15
N ILE A 28 -6.92 -3.22 2.48
CA ILE A 28 -7.48 -1.95 2.01
C ILE A 28 -6.50 -1.35 0.98
N THR A 29 -7.01 -0.96 -0.18
CA THR A 29 -6.22 -0.32 -1.23
C THR A 29 -6.91 0.94 -1.73
N ARG A 30 -6.12 1.92 -2.17
CA ARG A 30 -6.61 3.12 -2.87
C ARG A 30 -5.75 3.36 -4.10
N THR A 31 -6.40 3.76 -5.19
CA THR A 31 -5.72 4.33 -6.35
C THR A 31 -5.35 5.78 -6.07
N HIS A 32 -4.47 6.36 -6.88
CA HIS A 32 -4.12 7.78 -6.78
C HIS A 32 -5.35 8.69 -6.95
N ALA A 33 -6.35 8.28 -7.73
CA ALA A 33 -7.58 9.04 -7.91
C ALA A 33 -8.50 8.98 -6.67
N GLU A 34 -8.42 7.90 -5.89
CA GLU A 34 -9.22 7.72 -4.68
C GLU A 34 -8.55 8.32 -3.43
N LEU A 35 -7.21 8.39 -3.41
CA LEU A 35 -6.43 9.00 -2.34
C LEU A 35 -5.12 9.58 -2.88
N ASP A 36 -5.04 10.91 -2.92
CA ASP A 36 -3.78 11.62 -3.18
C ASP A 36 -2.94 11.66 -1.89
N LEU A 37 -1.82 10.96 -1.91
CA LEU A 37 -0.90 10.85 -0.76
C LEU A 37 -0.15 12.15 -0.47
N THR A 38 -0.13 13.12 -1.39
CA THR A 38 0.45 14.46 -1.14
C THR A 38 -0.49 15.36 -0.34
N ASN A 39 -1.78 15.00 -0.25
CA ASN A 39 -2.77 15.72 0.54
C ASN A 39 -2.87 15.14 1.96
N GLN A 40 -2.21 15.80 2.91
CA GLN A 40 -2.15 15.37 4.31
C GLN A 40 -3.55 15.24 4.97
N ALA A 41 -4.48 16.14 4.66
CA ALA A 41 -5.82 16.12 5.26
C ALA A 41 -6.63 14.91 4.78
N ALA A 42 -6.52 14.56 3.49
CA ALA A 42 -7.14 13.37 2.93
C ALA A 42 -6.56 12.09 3.54
N VAL A 43 -5.23 12.02 3.70
CA VAL A 43 -4.56 10.88 4.36
C VAL A 43 -4.98 10.76 5.83
N GLN A 44 -5.06 11.86 6.57
CA GLN A 44 -5.52 11.82 7.96
C GLN A 44 -6.96 11.34 8.10
N ALA A 45 -7.86 11.82 7.22
CA ALA A 45 -9.25 11.36 7.19
C ALA A 45 -9.33 9.85 6.88
N PHE A 46 -8.54 9.37 5.93
CA PHE A 46 -8.45 7.95 5.58
C PHE A 46 -7.97 7.09 6.75
N PHE A 47 -6.89 7.51 7.44
CA PHE A 47 -6.38 6.78 8.61
C PHE A 47 -7.38 6.76 9.77
N LYS A 48 -8.10 7.86 10.00
CA LYS A 48 -9.13 7.93 11.05
C LYS A 48 -10.32 7.03 10.76
N GLN A 49 -10.70 6.91 9.49
CA GLN A 49 -11.80 6.06 9.06
C GLN A 49 -11.44 4.58 9.10
N GLU A 50 -10.34 4.20 8.46
CA GLU A 50 -9.99 2.79 8.23
C GLU A 50 -9.18 2.18 9.37
N GLN A 51 -8.54 3.01 10.21
CA GLN A 51 -7.73 2.59 11.36
C GLN A 51 -6.78 1.42 11.06
N PRO A 52 -5.92 1.51 10.03
CA PRO A 52 -5.05 0.41 9.63
C PRO A 52 -4.02 0.10 10.72
N THR A 53 -3.82 -1.18 10.99
CA THR A 53 -2.77 -1.65 11.94
C THR A 53 -1.40 -1.80 11.28
N GLN A 54 -1.38 -1.96 9.95
CA GLN A 54 -0.16 -2.12 9.15
C GLN A 54 -0.32 -1.33 7.84
N VAL A 55 0.77 -0.68 7.42
CA VAL A 55 0.80 0.14 6.20
C VAL A 55 1.98 -0.29 5.34
N TYR A 56 1.70 -0.64 4.09
CA TYR A 56 2.70 -0.96 3.07
C TYR A 56 2.67 0.14 1.99
N LEU A 57 3.64 1.06 2.04
CA LEU A 57 3.72 2.18 1.10
C LEU A 57 4.57 1.81 -0.13
N ALA A 58 3.92 1.49 -1.24
CA ALA A 58 4.57 1.18 -2.52
C ALA A 58 4.22 2.20 -3.63
N ALA A 59 3.59 3.32 -3.28
CA ALA A 59 3.28 4.41 -4.19
C ALA A 59 4.48 5.36 -4.26
N ALA A 60 4.93 5.65 -5.49
CA ALA A 60 6.00 6.61 -5.75
C ALA A 60 5.80 7.21 -7.14
N LYS A 61 6.19 8.47 -7.32
CA LYS A 61 6.40 9.04 -8.65
C LYS A 61 7.72 8.52 -9.17
N VAL A 62 7.67 7.50 -10.03
CA VAL A 62 8.87 6.96 -10.67
C VAL A 62 9.07 7.63 -12.03
N GLY A 63 10.31 8.01 -12.33
CA GLY A 63 10.67 8.39 -13.69
C GLY A 63 10.72 7.17 -14.61
N GLY A 64 10.80 7.39 -15.93
CA GLY A 64 11.25 6.33 -16.84
C GLY A 64 12.65 5.83 -16.44
N ILE A 65 13.10 4.69 -16.98
CA ILE A 65 14.41 4.07 -16.63
C ILE A 65 15.56 5.10 -16.66
N HIS A 66 15.52 6.06 -17.58
CA HIS A 66 16.50 7.14 -17.67
C HIS A 66 16.46 8.10 -16.46
N ALA A 67 15.27 8.53 -16.02
CA ALA A 67 15.10 9.49 -14.93
C ALA A 67 15.41 8.88 -13.55
N ASN A 68 15.17 7.57 -13.34
CA ASN A 68 15.59 6.88 -12.11
C ASN A 68 17.13 6.75 -11.99
N ASN A 69 17.87 6.73 -13.10
CA ASN A 69 19.33 6.70 -13.08
C ASN A 69 19.94 8.08 -12.84
N THR A 70 19.26 9.16 -13.25
CA THR A 70 19.75 10.54 -13.11
C THR A 70 19.41 11.15 -11.76
N TYR A 71 18.27 10.79 -11.17
CA TYR A 71 17.86 11.22 -9.83
C TYR A 71 17.52 9.97 -9.01
N PRO A 72 18.52 9.30 -8.43
CA PRO A 72 18.24 8.29 -7.40
C PRO A 72 17.42 8.94 -6.28
N ALA A 73 16.50 8.17 -5.70
CA ALA A 73 15.60 8.68 -4.67
C ALA A 73 16.40 9.18 -3.45
N ASP A 74 16.49 10.50 -3.33
CA ASP A 74 16.85 11.28 -2.13
C ASP A 74 15.69 12.24 -1.81
#